data_AF-A0A0B7IB57-F1
#
_entry.id   AF-A0A0B7IB57-F1
#
_cell.length_a   1.000
_cell.length_b   1.000
_cell.length_c   1.000
_cell.angle_alpha   90.00
_cell.angle_beta   90.00
_cell.angle_gamma   90.00
#
_symmetry.space_group_name_H-M   'P 1'
#
loop_
_entity.id
_entity.type
_entity.pdbx_description
1 polymer ?
#
loop_
_entity_poly.entity_id
_entity_poly.type
_entity_poly.pdbx_seq_one_letter_code
_entity_poly.pdbx_strand_id
1 'polypeptide(L)'
;MKVVRKSLLIDPIEIVDISNSDVIYPGCVLRGDSFMEGGLDPVAIIAPKDINISISLRGKGLAVKRTSLPSVSDIRQQMNDLITDEQIDHNTAPTHLTYYANEVQSFESFNGVFRAHARASALFGLIKGGFNYETSEFSYNNSKYVLIKVRQFFFNIAVDPKPYDQWGDMSKTNLGEYEPVYVSSVDYGRVAHLLIKTNESAEETHNKISGSIQAGIPIIASASGSVSDNEYYAQKFKSGEIQVMTLGGPLKHGSNIYDMNTFLKFLLVPNAEELIKSAVPIGYKIRTLRDNKEVQVRTYYIEKTSGIE
;
A
#
# COMPACT_ATOMS: atom_id res chain seq x y z
N MET A 1 28.94 -13.06 -5.76
CA MET A 1 27.56 -12.63 -5.40
C MET A 1 26.63 -13.81 -5.54
N LYS A 2 25.79 -14.06 -4.53
CA LYS A 2 24.77 -15.13 -4.58
C LYS A 2 23.41 -14.47 -4.79
N VAL A 3 22.63 -15.00 -5.72
CA VAL A 3 21.23 -14.60 -5.94
C VAL A 3 20.36 -15.56 -5.14
N VAL A 4 19.50 -15.01 -4.27
CA VAL A 4 18.62 -15.80 -3.40
C VAL A 4 17.18 -15.37 -3.64
N ARG A 5 16.28 -16.35 -3.84
CA ARG A 5 14.84 -16.12 -3.85
C ARG A 5 14.31 -16.25 -2.42
N LYS A 6 13.75 -15.18 -1.88
CA LYS A 6 13.16 -15.16 -0.54
C LYS A 6 11.64 -15.20 -0.61
N SER A 7 11.02 -15.94 0.32
CA SER A 7 9.57 -15.95 0.51
C SER A 7 9.21 -15.00 1.63
N LEU A 8 8.10 -14.29 1.45
CA LEU A 8 7.59 -13.32 2.42
C LEU A 8 6.09 -13.54 2.63
N LEU A 9 5.68 -13.70 3.89
CA LEU A 9 4.28 -13.57 4.28
C LEU A 9 3.89 -12.09 4.23
N ILE A 10 2.83 -11.77 3.49
CA ILE A 10 2.31 -10.42 3.37
C ILE A 10 0.98 -10.33 4.11
N ASP A 11 1.00 -9.60 5.21
CA ASP A 11 -0.16 -9.33 6.04
C ASP A 11 -0.10 -7.87 6.56
N PRO A 12 -1.00 -6.98 6.10
CA PRO A 12 -1.96 -7.20 5.00
C PRO A 12 -1.25 -7.32 3.63
N ILE A 13 -2.00 -7.72 2.60
CA ILE A 13 -1.56 -7.59 1.20
C ILE A 13 -1.51 -6.10 0.88
N GLU A 14 -0.41 -5.60 0.33
CA GLU A 14 -0.24 -4.15 0.12
C GLU A 14 -0.59 -3.70 -1.30
N ILE A 15 -1.11 -2.47 -1.38
CA ILE A 15 -1.56 -1.82 -2.62
C ILE A 15 -0.49 -0.81 -3.03
N VAL A 16 -0.04 -0.90 -4.28
CA VAL A 16 1.06 -0.07 -4.81
C VAL A 16 0.52 1.18 -5.51
N ASP A 17 -0.60 1.07 -6.22
CA ASP A 17 -1.28 2.16 -6.92
C ASP A 17 -2.82 2.03 -6.87
N ILE A 18 -3.53 2.99 -7.48
CA ILE A 18 -5.00 3.02 -7.47
C ILE A 18 -5.65 2.18 -8.58
N SER A 19 -4.89 1.44 -9.40
CA SER A 19 -5.40 0.75 -10.59
C SER A 19 -6.53 -0.23 -10.32
N ASN A 20 -6.54 -0.83 -9.12
CA ASN A 20 -7.54 -1.81 -8.69
C ASN A 20 -8.52 -1.25 -7.65
N SER A 21 -8.66 0.08 -7.56
CA SER A 21 -9.54 0.74 -6.57
C SER A 21 -11.04 0.52 -6.80
N ASP A 22 -11.42 -0.07 -7.93
CA ASP A 22 -12.77 -0.49 -8.27
C ASP A 22 -13.09 -1.94 -7.84
N VAL A 23 -12.07 -2.75 -7.55
CA VAL A 23 -12.20 -4.14 -7.09
C VAL A 23 -11.71 -4.37 -5.66
N ILE A 24 -10.81 -3.53 -5.13
CA ILE A 24 -10.34 -3.63 -3.74
C ILE A 24 -11.20 -2.73 -2.85
N TYR A 25 -12.30 -3.30 -2.36
CA TYR A 25 -13.19 -2.66 -1.39
C TYR A 25 -13.75 -3.70 -0.41
N PRO A 26 -14.10 -3.32 0.85
CA PRO A 26 -14.68 -4.24 1.82
C PRO A 26 -15.91 -4.99 1.27
N GLY A 27 -15.83 -6.31 1.26
CA GLY A 27 -16.92 -7.18 0.82
C GLY A 27 -16.91 -7.52 -0.67
N CYS A 28 -15.95 -7.02 -1.45
CA CYS A 28 -15.74 -7.49 -2.82
C CYS A 28 -15.44 -9.00 -2.79
N VAL A 29 -16.25 -9.79 -3.49
CA VAL A 29 -16.00 -11.22 -3.69
C VAL A 29 -15.16 -11.39 -4.95
N LEU A 30 -14.08 -12.16 -4.84
CA LEU A 30 -13.13 -12.43 -5.91
C LEU A 30 -13.16 -13.92 -6.24
N ARG A 31 -12.94 -14.23 -7.52
CA ARG A 31 -12.74 -15.63 -7.93
C ARG A 31 -11.45 -16.17 -7.33
N GLY A 32 -11.52 -17.34 -6.70
CA GLY A 32 -10.37 -17.97 -6.05
C GLY A 32 -9.27 -18.37 -7.04
N ASP A 33 -9.64 -18.82 -8.23
CA ASP A 33 -8.72 -19.24 -9.29
C ASP A 33 -7.88 -18.06 -9.81
N SER A 34 -8.52 -16.95 -10.16
CA SER A 34 -7.83 -15.70 -10.51
C SER A 34 -6.96 -15.21 -9.36
N PHE A 35 -7.49 -15.23 -8.14
CA PHE A 35 -6.76 -14.75 -6.98
C PHE A 35 -5.46 -15.53 -6.76
N MET A 36 -5.46 -16.85 -6.90
CA MET A 36 -4.25 -17.68 -6.76
C MET A 36 -3.12 -17.28 -7.75
N GLU A 37 -3.46 -16.71 -8.90
CA GLU A 37 -2.52 -16.26 -9.92
C GLU A 37 -2.12 -14.77 -9.78
N GLY A 38 -2.55 -14.09 -8.72
CA GLY A 38 -2.31 -12.66 -8.52
C GLY A 38 -3.24 -11.75 -9.34
N GLY A 39 -4.40 -12.27 -9.75
CA GLY A 39 -5.50 -11.49 -10.33
C GLY A 39 -6.54 -11.09 -9.28
N LEU A 40 -7.43 -10.16 -9.64
CA LEU A 40 -8.47 -9.62 -8.78
C LEU A 40 -9.84 -9.65 -9.49
N ASP A 41 -10.12 -10.72 -10.23
CA ASP A 41 -11.37 -10.85 -10.99
C ASP A 41 -12.58 -10.92 -10.04
N PRO A 42 -13.49 -9.93 -10.08
CA PRO A 42 -14.62 -9.85 -9.16
C PRO A 42 -15.74 -10.82 -9.56
N VAL A 43 -16.50 -11.25 -8.56
CA VAL A 43 -17.72 -12.06 -8.71
C VAL A 43 -18.94 -11.17 -8.52
N ALA A 44 -19.76 -11.06 -9.57
CA ALA A 44 -21.06 -10.41 -9.48
C ALA A 44 -22.08 -11.37 -8.84
N ILE A 45 -22.32 -11.21 -7.54
CA ILE A 45 -23.29 -12.04 -6.79
C ILE A 45 -24.71 -11.77 -7.29
N ILE A 46 -25.45 -12.81 -7.63
CA ILE A 46 -26.87 -12.71 -7.98
C ILE A 46 -27.69 -12.48 -6.71
N ALA A 47 -28.60 -11.49 -6.74
CA ALA A 47 -29.41 -11.08 -5.60
C ALA A 47 -28.55 -10.88 -4.32
N PRO A 48 -27.58 -9.94 -4.36
CA PRO A 48 -26.68 -9.72 -3.23
C PRO A 48 -27.47 -9.28 -2.00
N LYS A 49 -27.06 -9.77 -0.84
CA LYS A 49 -27.63 -9.42 0.46
C LYS A 49 -26.67 -8.53 1.23
N ASP A 50 -27.23 -7.69 2.09
CA ASP A 50 -26.51 -6.75 2.94
C ASP A 50 -25.33 -7.38 3.69
N ILE A 51 -24.23 -6.64 3.75
CA ILE A 51 -23.09 -6.87 4.63
C ILE A 51 -23.10 -5.79 5.72
N ASN A 52 -22.58 -6.15 6.89
CA ASN A 52 -22.24 -5.17 7.91
C ASN A 52 -20.75 -4.87 7.77
N ILE A 53 -20.42 -3.58 7.75
CA ILE A 53 -19.05 -3.09 7.82
C ILE A 53 -18.83 -2.34 9.13
N SER A 54 -17.61 -2.38 9.63
CA SER A 54 -17.16 -1.70 10.84
C SER A 54 -15.93 -0.86 10.53
N ILE A 55 -15.92 0.37 11.02
CA ILE A 55 -14.89 1.38 10.75
C ILE A 55 -14.10 1.61 12.03
N SER A 56 -12.77 1.61 11.97
CA SER A 56 -11.92 1.74 13.16
C SER A 56 -11.74 3.17 13.68
N LEU A 57 -12.35 4.16 13.03
CA LEU A 57 -12.34 5.56 13.48
C LEU A 57 -13.15 5.71 14.77
N ARG A 58 -12.80 6.72 15.58
CA ARG A 58 -13.43 6.99 16.87
C ARG A 58 -14.04 8.38 16.86
N GLY A 59 -15.03 8.58 17.72
CA GLY A 59 -15.78 9.81 17.76
C GLY A 59 -16.96 9.70 18.72
N LYS A 60 -17.31 10.78 19.41
CA LYS A 60 -18.45 10.76 20.32
C LYS A 60 -19.74 10.73 19.50
N GLY A 61 -20.49 9.63 19.60
CA GLY A 61 -21.72 9.44 18.84
C GLY A 61 -21.51 8.84 17.46
N LEU A 62 -20.25 8.76 16.98
CA LEU A 62 -19.92 8.16 15.69
C LEU A 62 -20.43 6.72 15.64
N ALA A 63 -21.36 6.47 14.74
CA ALA A 63 -21.79 5.12 14.48
C ALA A 63 -20.68 4.44 13.67
N VAL A 64 -20.02 3.43 14.24
CA VAL A 64 -18.91 2.72 13.57
C VAL A 64 -19.38 1.54 12.72
N LYS A 65 -20.59 1.03 13.00
CA LYS A 65 -21.25 -0.01 12.22
C LYS A 65 -22.13 0.61 11.12
N ARG A 66 -22.05 0.07 9.91
CA ARG A 66 -22.90 0.43 8.77
C ARG A 66 -23.39 -0.83 8.06
N THR A 67 -24.58 -0.75 7.48
CA THR A 67 -25.13 -1.78 6.59
C THR A 67 -24.97 -1.30 5.14
N SER A 68 -24.48 -2.16 4.26
CA SER A 68 -24.22 -1.84 2.85
C SER A 68 -24.45 -3.07 1.98
N LEU A 69 -24.68 -2.88 0.68
CA LEU A 69 -24.50 -3.98 -0.28
C LEU A 69 -23.00 -4.19 -0.56
N PRO A 70 -22.59 -5.43 -0.90
CA PRO A 70 -21.23 -5.74 -1.32
C PRO A 70 -20.97 -5.28 -2.76
N SER A 71 -21.04 -3.97 -2.99
CA SER A 71 -20.84 -3.34 -4.30
C SER A 71 -19.90 -2.15 -4.17
N VAL A 72 -19.15 -1.86 -5.23
CA VAL A 72 -18.21 -0.72 -5.25
C VAL A 72 -18.94 0.62 -5.05
N SER A 73 -20.14 0.78 -5.61
CA SER A 73 -20.91 2.02 -5.51
C SER A 73 -21.44 2.26 -4.10
N ASP A 74 -21.99 1.23 -3.46
CA ASP A 74 -22.52 1.36 -2.10
C ASP A 74 -21.40 1.62 -1.10
N ILE A 75 -20.28 0.92 -1.24
CA ILE A 75 -19.11 1.15 -0.38
C ILE A 75 -18.51 2.54 -0.61
N ARG A 76 -18.45 3.04 -1.85
CA ARG A 76 -18.02 4.43 -2.12
C ARG A 76 -18.96 5.45 -1.48
N GLN A 77 -20.27 5.20 -1.46
CA GLN A 77 -21.22 6.05 -0.74
C GLN A 77 -20.94 6.03 0.77
N GLN A 78 -20.75 4.84 1.37
CA GLN A 78 -20.38 4.73 2.79
C GLN A 78 -19.08 5.49 3.12
N MET A 79 -18.09 5.43 2.24
CA MET A 79 -16.84 6.18 2.37
C MET A 79 -17.07 7.69 2.29
N ASN A 80 -17.90 8.14 1.35
CA ASN A 80 -18.20 9.56 1.20
C ASN A 80 -18.94 10.11 2.43
N ASP A 81 -19.93 9.36 2.93
CA ASP A 81 -20.68 9.72 4.13
C ASP A 81 -19.74 9.82 5.34
N LEU A 82 -18.82 8.84 5.47
CA LEU A 82 -17.81 8.83 6.53
C LEU A 82 -16.94 10.09 6.51
N ILE A 83 -16.32 10.45 5.37
CA ILE A 83 -15.41 11.60 5.34
C ILE A 83 -16.11 12.96 5.57
N THR A 84 -17.44 12.98 5.52
CA THR A 84 -18.27 14.15 5.83
C THR A 84 -18.88 14.12 7.24
N ASP A 85 -18.67 13.06 8.01
CA ASP A 85 -19.25 12.89 9.34
C ASP A 85 -18.51 13.74 10.40
N GLU A 86 -19.16 14.79 10.88
CA GLU A 86 -18.63 15.71 11.90
C GLU A 86 -18.39 15.03 13.26
N GLN A 87 -18.90 13.82 13.49
CA GLN A 87 -18.71 13.09 14.74
C GLN A 87 -17.34 12.41 14.83
N ILE A 88 -16.57 12.36 13.74
CA ILE A 88 -15.22 11.78 13.73
C ILE A 88 -14.27 12.65 14.56
N ASP A 89 -13.64 12.02 15.56
CA ASP A 89 -12.49 12.61 16.24
C ASP A 89 -11.21 12.30 15.45
N HIS A 90 -10.89 13.20 14.53
CA HIS A 90 -9.75 13.05 13.62
C HIS A 90 -8.41 12.86 14.35
N ASN A 91 -8.27 13.37 15.57
CA ASN A 91 -7.02 13.27 16.35
C ASN A 91 -6.77 11.87 16.92
N THR A 92 -7.73 10.96 16.82
CA THR A 92 -7.60 9.58 17.31
C THR A 92 -7.05 8.61 16.27
N ALA A 93 -6.89 9.03 15.01
CA ALA A 93 -6.30 8.18 13.99
C ALA A 93 -4.82 7.90 14.32
N PRO A 94 -4.36 6.65 14.22
CA PRO A 94 -2.94 6.32 14.35
C PRO A 94 -2.10 7.13 13.37
N THR A 95 -0.93 7.58 13.84
CA THR A 95 0.00 8.38 13.05
C THR A 95 1.33 7.68 12.80
N HIS A 96 1.48 6.42 13.24
CA HIS A 96 2.73 5.67 13.14
C HIS A 96 3.12 5.41 11.68
N LEU A 97 4.43 5.54 11.42
CA LEU A 97 5.04 5.28 10.12
C LEU A 97 5.75 3.93 10.15
N THR A 98 5.52 3.12 9.12
CA THR A 98 6.24 1.87 8.88
C THR A 98 7.18 2.04 7.71
N TYR A 99 8.41 1.53 7.87
CA TYR A 99 9.47 1.66 6.89
C TYR A 99 9.87 0.30 6.34
N TYR A 100 10.10 0.25 5.03
CA TYR A 100 10.71 -0.90 4.36
C TYR A 100 11.79 -0.40 3.42
N ALA A 101 12.86 -1.18 3.30
CA ALA A 101 13.98 -0.88 2.42
C ALA A 101 14.51 -2.16 1.81
N ASN A 102 14.79 -2.15 0.51
CA ASN A 102 15.52 -3.23 -0.14
C ASN A 102 16.36 -2.70 -1.29
N GLU A 103 17.48 -3.36 -1.55
CA GLU A 103 18.20 -3.15 -2.80
C GLU A 103 17.38 -3.75 -3.95
N VAL A 104 17.24 -3.00 -5.04
CA VAL A 104 16.46 -3.43 -6.19
C VAL A 104 17.33 -3.51 -7.44
N GLN A 105 17.36 -4.70 -8.05
CA GLN A 105 18.21 -5.04 -9.19
C GLN A 105 17.47 -5.88 -10.25
N SER A 106 16.17 -6.08 -10.06
CA SER A 106 15.22 -6.80 -10.92
C SER A 106 13.79 -6.38 -10.56
N PHE A 107 12.81 -6.60 -11.43
CA PHE A 107 11.41 -6.29 -11.10
C PHE A 107 10.92 -7.12 -9.90
N GLU A 108 11.38 -8.35 -9.75
CA GLU A 108 11.04 -9.22 -8.64
C GLU A 108 11.59 -8.70 -7.31
N SER A 109 12.76 -8.06 -7.30
CA SER A 109 13.35 -7.50 -6.08
C SER A 109 12.55 -6.33 -5.48
N PHE A 110 11.79 -5.59 -6.32
CA PHE A 110 10.89 -4.54 -5.84
C PHE A 110 9.81 -5.10 -4.91
N ASN A 111 9.38 -6.35 -5.11
CA ASN A 111 8.31 -6.92 -4.30
C ASN A 111 8.72 -7.20 -2.85
N GLY A 112 10.04 -7.21 -2.55
CA GLY A 112 10.53 -7.19 -1.17
C GLY A 112 10.09 -5.95 -0.39
N VAL A 113 9.83 -4.84 -1.11
CA VAL A 113 9.34 -3.59 -0.55
C VAL A 113 7.87 -3.36 -0.88
N PHE A 114 7.40 -3.64 -2.10
CA PHE A 114 5.98 -3.46 -2.44
C PHE A 114 5.07 -4.38 -1.63
N ARG A 115 5.48 -5.62 -1.37
CA ARG A 115 4.70 -6.59 -0.58
C ARG A 115 3.29 -6.83 -1.17
N ALA A 116 3.23 -6.82 -2.49
CA ALA A 116 1.99 -6.95 -3.26
C ALA A 116 1.79 -8.38 -3.78
N HIS A 117 0.52 -8.75 -3.92
CA HIS A 117 0.07 -9.97 -4.58
C HIS A 117 -0.44 -9.63 -5.97
N ALA A 118 0.44 -9.71 -6.97
CA ALA A 118 0.12 -9.30 -8.34
C ALA A 118 0.90 -10.13 -9.36
N ARG A 119 0.34 -10.25 -10.56
CA ARG A 119 1.03 -10.83 -11.72
C ARG A 119 2.32 -10.04 -12.01
N ALA A 120 3.35 -10.73 -12.49
CA ALA A 120 4.65 -10.10 -12.81
C ALA A 120 4.51 -8.97 -13.84
N SER A 121 3.63 -9.10 -14.83
CA SER A 121 3.33 -8.05 -15.82
C SER A 121 2.72 -6.80 -15.20
N ALA A 122 1.86 -6.95 -14.19
CA ALA A 122 1.28 -5.82 -13.47
C ALA A 122 2.35 -5.09 -12.65
N LEU A 123 3.20 -5.83 -11.91
CA LEU A 123 4.34 -5.25 -11.20
C LEU A 123 5.30 -4.51 -12.13
N PHE A 124 5.60 -5.08 -13.30
CA PHE A 124 6.40 -4.43 -14.33
C PHE A 124 5.78 -3.11 -14.79
N GLY A 125 4.48 -3.11 -15.12
CA GLY A 125 3.76 -1.92 -15.53
C GLY A 125 3.77 -0.82 -14.46
N LEU A 126 3.61 -1.19 -13.18
CA LEU A 126 3.68 -0.28 -12.04
C LEU A 126 5.05 0.38 -11.91
N ILE A 127 6.13 -0.39 -12.02
CA ILE A 127 7.50 0.11 -11.88
C ILE A 127 7.83 1.07 -13.03
N LYS A 128 7.48 0.66 -14.26
CA LYS A 128 7.67 1.50 -15.45
C LYS A 128 6.84 2.78 -15.38
N GLY A 129 5.56 2.72 -15.01
CA GLY A 129 4.69 3.89 -14.94
C GLY A 129 5.00 4.82 -13.76
N GLY A 130 5.31 4.25 -12.59
CA GLY A 130 5.52 5.01 -11.35
C GLY A 130 6.92 5.62 -11.22
N PHE A 131 7.95 4.97 -11.78
CA PHE A 131 9.34 5.44 -11.71
C PHE A 131 9.96 5.74 -13.07
N ASN A 132 9.25 5.60 -14.19
CA ASN A 132 9.84 5.72 -15.53
C ASN A 132 11.10 4.84 -15.70
N TYR A 133 11.09 3.67 -15.07
CA TYR A 133 12.25 2.78 -14.95
C TYR A 133 12.16 1.63 -15.96
N GLU A 134 13.26 1.33 -16.67
CA GLU A 134 13.31 0.32 -17.74
C GLU A 134 14.29 -0.83 -17.42
N THR A 135 14.08 -2.02 -18.01
CA THR A 135 14.93 -3.21 -17.81
C THR A 135 16.42 -2.95 -18.08
N SER A 136 16.73 -2.10 -19.05
CA SER A 136 18.11 -1.76 -19.43
C SER A 136 18.89 -1.09 -18.32
N GLU A 137 18.21 -0.41 -17.39
CA GLU A 137 18.86 0.34 -16.31
C GLU A 137 19.52 -0.57 -15.26
N PHE A 138 19.02 -1.79 -15.09
CA PHE A 138 19.68 -2.82 -14.26
C PHE A 138 20.98 -3.35 -14.89
N SER A 139 21.09 -3.32 -16.22
CA SER A 139 22.19 -3.96 -16.96
C SER A 139 23.26 -2.97 -17.42
N TYR A 140 22.87 -1.73 -17.73
CA TYR A 140 23.72 -0.80 -18.47
C TYR A 140 24.75 -0.05 -17.60
N ASN A 141 24.45 0.22 -16.31
CA ASN A 141 25.29 1.12 -15.50
C ASN A 141 25.91 0.48 -14.25
N ASN A 142 25.71 -0.82 -13.99
CA ASN A 142 26.01 -1.46 -12.70
C ASN A 142 25.53 -0.61 -11.50
N SER A 143 24.45 0.15 -11.72
CA SER A 143 23.98 1.16 -10.78
C SER A 143 23.16 0.47 -9.71
N LYS A 144 23.50 0.79 -8.46
CA LYS A 144 22.80 0.27 -7.30
C LYS A 144 21.60 1.17 -7.00
N TYR A 145 20.45 0.55 -6.80
CA TYR A 145 19.22 1.22 -6.43
C TYR A 145 18.72 0.65 -5.10
N VAL A 146 18.22 1.54 -4.24
CA VAL A 146 17.50 1.19 -3.02
C VAL A 146 16.08 1.72 -3.16
N LEU A 147 15.10 0.86 -2.95
CA LEU A 147 13.69 1.24 -2.85
C LEU A 147 13.34 1.36 -1.37
N ILE A 148 12.88 2.54 -0.97
CA ILE A 148 12.32 2.80 0.37
C ILE A 148 10.81 2.91 0.24
N LYS A 149 10.06 2.32 1.18
CA LYS A 149 8.63 2.55 1.36
C LYS A 149 8.37 3.14 2.74
N VAL A 150 7.60 4.21 2.76
CA VAL A 150 7.04 4.83 3.97
C VAL A 150 5.53 4.65 3.93
N ARG A 151 5.00 3.84 4.83
CA ARG A 151 3.56 3.54 4.94
C ARG A 151 2.98 4.18 6.19
N GLN A 152 1.86 4.87 6.04
CA GLN A 152 1.11 5.44 7.15
C GLN A 152 -0.34 4.96 7.11
N PHE A 153 -0.74 4.21 8.12
CA PHE A 153 -2.10 3.71 8.30
C PHE A 153 -2.93 4.72 9.09
N PHE A 154 -4.16 5.01 8.66
CA PHE A 154 -5.09 5.91 9.36
C PHE A 154 -6.28 5.18 9.94
N PHE A 155 -6.92 4.30 9.16
CA PHE A 155 -8.07 3.52 9.64
C PHE A 155 -8.28 2.27 8.81
N ASN A 156 -9.05 1.34 9.34
CA ASN A 156 -9.45 0.10 8.69
C ASN A 156 -10.98 0.06 8.55
N ILE A 157 -11.46 -0.53 7.46
CA ILE A 157 -12.85 -0.95 7.33
C ILE A 157 -12.88 -2.45 7.15
N ALA A 158 -13.60 -3.14 8.04
CA ALA A 158 -13.73 -4.58 8.05
C ALA A 158 -15.17 -5.01 7.81
N VAL A 159 -15.35 -6.18 7.20
CA VAL A 159 -16.65 -6.83 7.01
C VAL A 159 -16.87 -7.82 8.16
N ASP A 160 -18.05 -7.78 8.77
CA ASP A 160 -18.46 -8.81 9.72
C ASP A 160 -18.57 -10.16 8.99
N PRO A 161 -17.92 -11.24 9.46
CA PRO A 161 -18.06 -12.54 8.84
C PRO A 161 -19.52 -13.01 8.93
N LYS A 162 -20.03 -13.60 7.84
CA LYS A 162 -21.39 -14.12 7.79
C LYS A 162 -21.44 -15.47 7.07
N PRO A 163 -22.50 -16.28 7.29
CA PRO A 163 -22.70 -17.54 6.58
C PRO A 163 -22.73 -17.37 5.06
N TYR A 164 -22.23 -18.37 4.34
CA TYR A 164 -22.09 -18.38 2.87
C TYR A 164 -23.40 -18.07 2.12
N ASP A 165 -24.52 -18.64 2.57
CA ASP A 165 -25.87 -18.47 2.02
C ASP A 165 -26.51 -17.09 2.32
N GLN A 166 -25.86 -16.29 3.16
CA GLN A 166 -26.28 -14.92 3.47
C GLN A 166 -25.60 -13.86 2.60
N TRP A 167 -24.77 -14.24 1.63
CA TRP A 167 -24.17 -13.31 0.68
C TRP A 167 -25.05 -13.02 -0.55
N GLY A 168 -25.85 -14.01 -0.99
CA GLY A 168 -26.77 -13.90 -2.13
C GLY A 168 -27.16 -15.27 -2.68
N ASP A 169 -27.62 -15.35 -3.92
CA ASP A 169 -27.90 -16.61 -4.62
C ASP A 169 -26.62 -17.25 -5.18
N MET A 170 -25.92 -17.97 -4.31
CA MET A 170 -24.68 -18.65 -4.66
C MET A 170 -24.85 -19.82 -5.63
N SER A 171 -26.07 -20.35 -5.77
CA SER A 171 -26.35 -21.46 -6.69
C SER A 171 -26.37 -21.03 -8.16
N LYS A 172 -26.68 -19.75 -8.41
CA LYS A 172 -26.72 -19.14 -9.75
C LYS A 172 -25.53 -18.25 -10.04
N THR A 173 -24.74 -17.89 -9.02
CA THR A 173 -23.56 -17.05 -9.16
C THR A 173 -22.41 -17.88 -9.76
N ASN A 174 -21.71 -17.35 -10.76
CA ASN A 174 -20.48 -17.98 -11.26
C ASN A 174 -19.31 -17.68 -10.32
N LEU A 175 -18.86 -18.69 -9.58
CA LEU A 175 -17.82 -18.54 -8.55
C LEU A 175 -16.41 -18.91 -9.03
N GLY A 176 -16.28 -19.43 -10.26
CA GLY A 176 -15.04 -20.01 -10.76
C GLY A 176 -14.81 -21.44 -10.28
N GLU A 177 -13.61 -21.97 -10.56
CA GLU A 177 -13.26 -23.37 -10.28
C GLU A 177 -12.82 -23.59 -8.83
N TYR A 178 -12.20 -22.57 -8.23
CA TYR A 178 -11.69 -22.63 -6.87
C TYR A 178 -12.57 -21.89 -5.89
N GLU A 179 -12.39 -22.20 -4.61
CA GLU A 179 -13.14 -21.57 -3.53
C GLU A 179 -13.02 -20.04 -3.60
N PRO A 180 -14.15 -19.31 -3.75
CA PRO A 180 -14.14 -17.87 -3.83
C PRO A 180 -13.72 -17.26 -2.51
N VAL A 181 -13.16 -16.07 -2.59
CA VAL A 181 -12.68 -15.32 -1.44
C VAL A 181 -13.33 -13.94 -1.40
N TYR A 182 -13.29 -13.25 -0.27
CA TYR A 182 -13.75 -11.86 -0.18
C TYR A 182 -12.74 -10.99 0.53
N VAL A 183 -12.70 -9.71 0.13
CA VAL A 183 -11.92 -8.66 0.79
C VAL A 183 -12.54 -8.41 2.16
N SER A 184 -11.95 -9.00 3.20
CA SER A 184 -12.49 -9.00 4.55
C SER A 184 -12.20 -7.72 5.31
N SER A 185 -11.13 -7.03 4.95
CA SER A 185 -10.86 -5.69 5.45
C SER A 185 -9.93 -4.93 4.51
N VAL A 186 -10.03 -3.60 4.54
CA VAL A 186 -9.18 -2.68 3.78
C VAL A 186 -8.60 -1.64 4.73
N ASP A 187 -7.28 -1.52 4.69
CA ASP A 187 -6.53 -0.48 5.35
C ASP A 187 -6.52 0.77 4.49
N TYR A 188 -6.87 1.89 5.09
CA TYR A 188 -6.86 3.21 4.47
C TYR A 188 -5.74 4.05 5.07
N GLY A 189 -5.04 4.75 4.20
CA GLY A 189 -3.91 5.56 4.60
C GLY A 189 -3.23 6.22 3.43
N ARG A 190 -1.91 6.32 3.51
CA ARG A 190 -1.05 6.73 2.39
C ARG A 190 0.28 6.00 2.40
N VAL A 191 0.91 5.96 1.23
CA VAL A 191 2.22 5.36 1.03
C VAL A 191 3.06 6.28 0.17
N ALA A 192 4.35 6.36 0.46
CA ALA A 192 5.34 6.93 -0.43
C ALA A 192 6.46 5.92 -0.68
N HIS A 193 6.86 5.81 -1.93
CA HIS A 193 8.01 5.02 -2.36
C HIS A 193 9.07 5.93 -2.93
N LEU A 194 10.33 5.73 -2.52
CA LEU A 194 11.49 6.43 -3.05
C LEU A 194 12.41 5.42 -3.70
N LEU A 195 12.57 5.50 -5.01
CA LEU A 195 13.60 4.77 -5.73
C LEU A 195 14.85 5.65 -5.81
N ILE A 196 15.91 5.23 -5.13
CA ILE A 196 17.13 6.02 -4.94
C ILE A 196 18.28 5.29 -5.61
N LYS A 197 18.90 5.92 -6.62
CA LYS A 197 20.17 5.45 -7.17
C LYS A 197 21.29 5.83 -6.21
N THR A 198 21.90 4.87 -5.52
CA THR A 198 22.89 5.10 -4.46
C THR A 198 23.86 3.93 -4.32
N ASN A 199 25.09 4.19 -3.87
CA ASN A 199 26.05 3.14 -3.50
C ASN A 199 25.86 2.65 -2.05
N GLU A 200 25.05 3.36 -1.25
CA GLU A 200 24.68 2.99 0.11
C GLU A 200 23.94 1.65 0.14
N SER A 201 24.08 0.91 1.23
CA SER A 201 23.25 -0.26 1.52
C SER A 201 21.78 0.12 1.75
N ALA A 202 20.90 -0.87 1.64
CA ALA A 202 19.49 -0.67 2.00
C ALA A 202 19.33 -0.24 3.47
N GLU A 203 20.18 -0.75 4.38
CA GLU A 203 20.17 -0.39 5.81
C GLU A 203 20.63 1.05 6.05
N GLU A 204 21.75 1.47 5.45
CA GLU A 204 22.24 2.86 5.56
C GLU A 204 21.20 3.85 5.02
N THR A 205 20.64 3.57 3.84
CA THR A 205 19.61 4.40 3.22
C THR A 205 18.36 4.46 4.09
N HIS A 206 17.92 3.32 4.64
CA HIS A 206 16.79 3.25 5.57
C HIS A 206 17.02 4.14 6.79
N ASN A 207 18.17 4.00 7.45
CA ASN A 207 18.48 4.74 8.68
C ASN A 207 18.51 6.27 8.43
N LYS A 208 19.11 6.70 7.31
CA LYS A 208 19.17 8.13 6.94
C LYS A 208 17.79 8.72 6.63
N ILE A 209 16.99 8.04 5.81
CA ILE A 209 15.67 8.53 5.40
C ILE A 209 14.68 8.50 6.57
N SER A 210 14.59 7.38 7.29
CA SER A 210 13.69 7.25 8.45
C SER A 210 14.07 8.19 9.59
N GLY A 211 15.37 8.37 9.88
CA GLY A 211 15.85 9.34 10.86
C GLY A 211 15.49 10.78 10.49
N SER A 212 15.59 11.14 9.22
CA SER A 212 15.18 12.46 8.71
C SER A 212 13.68 12.71 8.91
N ILE A 213 12.84 11.70 8.68
CA ILE A 213 11.39 11.81 8.86
C ILE A 213 11.01 11.91 10.35
N GLN A 214 11.61 11.07 11.20
CA GLN A 214 11.34 11.05 12.64
C GLN A 214 11.72 12.37 13.34
N ALA A 215 12.79 13.02 12.87
CA ALA A 215 13.20 14.31 13.41
C ALA A 215 12.16 15.42 13.18
N GLY A 216 11.16 15.22 12.30
CA GLY A 216 10.13 16.23 12.00
C GLY A 216 10.69 17.47 11.31
N ILE A 217 11.97 17.43 10.94
CA ILE A 217 12.74 18.53 10.42
C ILE A 217 12.81 18.29 8.91
N PRO A 218 12.19 19.16 8.06
CA PRO A 218 12.58 19.25 6.64
C PRO A 218 14.09 19.31 6.68
N ILE A 219 14.83 18.45 5.98
CA ILE A 219 16.28 18.36 6.08
C ILE A 219 16.94 19.76 6.15
N ILE A 220 17.08 20.25 7.38
CA ILE A 220 17.42 21.61 7.83
C ILE A 220 17.76 21.40 9.31
N ALA A 221 18.98 20.90 9.55
CA ALA A 221 19.61 20.77 10.86
C ALA A 221 19.08 19.67 11.82
N SER A 222 19.73 18.50 11.71
CA SER A 222 20.28 17.64 12.79
C SER A 222 19.37 16.81 13.72
N ALA A 223 19.64 15.50 13.71
CA ALA A 223 19.85 14.68 14.92
C ALA A 223 20.75 13.43 14.67
N SER A 224 21.02 13.06 13.41
CA SER A 224 22.01 12.01 13.08
C SER A 224 22.65 12.11 11.68
N GLY A 225 22.17 13.02 10.82
CA GLY A 225 22.72 13.29 9.49
C GLY A 225 23.61 14.53 9.47
N SER A 226 24.75 14.43 8.81
CA SER A 226 25.70 15.53 8.57
C SER A 226 25.13 16.51 7.52
N VAL A 227 25.60 17.77 7.49
CA VAL A 227 25.25 18.74 6.42
C VAL A 227 25.53 18.14 5.01
N SER A 228 26.53 17.27 4.90
CA SER A 228 26.85 16.52 3.68
C SER A 228 25.78 15.53 3.22
N ASP A 229 25.04 14.88 4.12
CA ASP A 229 23.97 13.96 3.73
C ASP A 229 22.80 14.72 3.09
N ASN A 230 22.57 15.95 3.55
CA ASN A 230 21.53 16.83 3.05
C ASN A 230 21.84 17.27 1.61
N GLU A 231 23.08 17.71 1.39
CA GLU A 231 23.57 18.08 0.06
C GLU A 231 23.54 16.88 -0.88
N TYR A 232 23.90 15.70 -0.40
CA TYR A 232 23.86 14.45 -1.16
C TYR A 232 22.46 14.14 -1.69
N TYR A 233 21.45 14.03 -0.82
CA TYR A 233 20.09 13.72 -1.28
C TYR A 233 19.49 14.87 -2.10
N ALA A 234 19.79 16.13 -1.75
CA ALA A 234 19.34 17.28 -2.55
C ALA A 234 19.91 17.24 -3.99
N GLN A 235 21.18 16.88 -4.16
CA GLN A 235 21.78 16.70 -5.48
C GLN A 235 21.11 15.57 -6.26
N LYS A 236 20.81 14.45 -5.60
CA LYS A 236 20.13 13.30 -6.24
C LYS A 236 18.70 13.59 -6.69
N PHE A 237 17.94 14.35 -5.90
CA PHE A 237 16.64 14.85 -6.35
C PHE A 237 16.80 15.74 -7.58
N LYS A 238 17.73 16.69 -7.55
CA LYS A 238 18.00 17.61 -8.68
C LYS A 238 18.44 16.89 -9.95
N SER A 239 19.20 15.80 -9.83
CA SER A 239 19.67 14.99 -10.97
C SER A 239 18.66 13.93 -11.44
N GLY A 240 17.50 13.79 -10.78
CA GLY A 240 16.51 12.76 -11.08
C GLY A 240 16.91 11.35 -10.63
N GLU A 241 17.96 11.23 -9.81
CA GLU A 241 18.42 9.96 -9.22
C GLU A 241 17.58 9.52 -8.01
N ILE A 242 16.67 10.38 -7.54
CA ILE A 242 15.58 10.00 -6.64
C ILE A 242 14.27 10.21 -7.37
N GLN A 243 13.47 9.15 -7.44
CA GLN A 243 12.15 9.16 -8.03
C GLN A 243 11.13 8.77 -6.96
N VAL A 244 9.99 9.47 -6.95
CA VAL A 244 8.98 9.32 -5.90
C VAL A 244 7.66 8.89 -6.51
N MET A 245 7.07 7.85 -5.92
CA MET A 245 5.72 7.38 -6.24
C MET A 245 4.88 7.42 -4.96
N THR A 246 3.75 8.12 -4.98
CA THR A 246 2.84 8.22 -3.83
C THR A 246 1.49 7.57 -4.11
N LEU A 247 0.86 7.10 -3.05
CA LEU A 247 -0.50 6.58 -3.02
C LEU A 247 -1.24 7.27 -1.87
N GLY A 248 -2.29 8.02 -2.18
CA GLY A 248 -3.07 8.79 -1.20
C GLY A 248 -2.40 10.07 -0.72
N GLY A 249 -3.00 10.68 0.30
CA GLY A 249 -2.59 11.97 0.84
C GLY A 249 -3.14 13.16 0.03
N PRO A 250 -3.11 14.39 0.59
CA PRO A 250 -3.73 15.53 -0.06
C PRO A 250 -3.04 15.87 -1.38
N LEU A 251 -3.81 16.05 -2.46
CA LEU A 251 -3.29 16.33 -3.80
C LEU A 251 -2.31 17.51 -3.81
N LYS A 252 -2.60 18.56 -3.03
CA LYS A 252 -1.73 19.75 -2.86
C LYS A 252 -0.28 19.43 -2.45
N HIS A 253 -0.06 18.30 -1.79
CA HIS A 253 1.26 17.86 -1.33
C HIS A 253 1.81 16.68 -2.14
N GLY A 254 0.96 15.79 -2.64
CA GLY A 254 1.37 14.59 -3.37
C GLY A 254 1.88 14.86 -4.79
N SER A 255 1.36 15.86 -5.49
CA SER A 255 1.73 16.15 -6.89
C SER A 255 3.03 16.95 -7.07
N ASN A 256 3.68 17.36 -5.97
CA ASN A 256 4.77 18.34 -5.97
C ASN A 256 5.99 17.88 -5.15
N ILE A 257 6.37 16.60 -5.22
CA ILE A 257 7.56 16.09 -4.51
C ILE A 257 8.77 16.13 -5.45
N TYR A 258 9.61 17.15 -5.28
CA TYR A 258 10.81 17.38 -6.10
C TYR A 258 12.09 17.52 -5.26
N ASP A 259 11.97 17.49 -3.93
CA ASP A 259 13.08 17.49 -2.98
C ASP A 259 12.68 16.85 -1.64
N MET A 260 13.66 16.69 -0.74
CA MET A 260 13.39 16.14 0.59
C MET A 260 12.45 17.01 1.44
N ASN A 261 12.41 18.33 1.21
CA ASN A 261 11.55 19.23 1.97
C ASN A 261 10.08 19.03 1.59
N THR A 262 9.78 18.96 0.30
CA THR A 262 8.44 18.68 -0.22
C THR A 262 7.99 17.27 0.12
N PHE A 263 8.91 16.29 0.11
CA PHE A 263 8.64 14.95 0.60
C PHE A 263 8.26 14.93 2.10
N LEU A 264 9.02 15.64 2.94
CA LEU A 264 8.71 15.75 4.37
C LEU A 264 7.42 16.54 4.62
N LYS A 265 7.14 17.58 3.82
CA LYS A 265 5.86 18.27 3.87
C LYS A 265 4.69 17.34 3.54
N PHE A 266 4.83 16.48 2.53
CA PHE A 266 3.84 15.46 2.24
C PHE A 266 3.58 14.60 3.48
N LEU A 267 4.62 14.14 4.20
CA LEU A 267 4.46 13.28 5.38
C LEU A 267 4.05 13.99 6.69
N LEU A 268 4.40 15.25 6.89
CA LEU A 268 4.33 15.86 8.23
C LEU A 268 3.35 17.04 8.35
N VAL A 269 2.98 17.69 7.25
CA VAL A 269 2.22 18.95 7.28
C VAL A 269 0.70 18.80 7.34
N PRO A 270 0.06 17.84 6.65
CA PRO A 270 -1.40 17.72 6.70
C PRO A 270 -1.89 17.49 8.14
N ASN A 271 -2.96 18.18 8.53
CA ASN A 271 -3.61 17.94 9.82
C ASN A 271 -4.36 16.60 9.80
N ALA A 272 -4.75 16.10 10.97
CA ALA A 272 -5.36 14.78 11.10
C ALA A 272 -6.65 14.60 10.27
N GLU A 273 -7.44 15.67 10.13
CA GLU A 273 -8.64 15.67 9.29
C GLU A 273 -8.31 15.54 7.80
N GLU A 274 -7.34 16.33 7.30
CA GLU A 274 -6.87 16.23 5.93
C GLU A 274 -6.27 14.84 5.62
N LEU A 275 -5.60 14.21 6.59
CA LEU A 275 -5.07 12.85 6.44
C LEU A 275 -6.20 11.83 6.23
N ILE A 276 -7.25 11.87 7.06
CA ILE A 276 -8.39 10.96 6.94
C ILE A 276 -9.15 11.21 5.64
N LYS A 277 -9.41 12.48 5.29
CA LYS A 277 -10.16 12.85 4.06
C LYS A 277 -9.43 12.52 2.77
N SER A 278 -8.10 12.42 2.82
CA SER A 278 -7.27 12.08 1.66
C SER A 278 -6.75 10.64 1.68
N ALA A 279 -7.24 9.83 2.62
CA ALA A 279 -6.88 8.43 2.75
C ALA A 279 -7.40 7.63 1.55
N VAL A 280 -6.59 6.70 1.07
CA VAL A 280 -6.98 5.74 0.02
C VAL A 280 -6.67 4.32 0.52
N PRO A 281 -7.23 3.28 -0.12
CA PRO A 281 -6.81 1.90 0.15
C PRO A 281 -5.29 1.74 -0.01
N ILE A 282 -4.61 1.21 1.01
CA ILE A 282 -3.16 0.94 1.03
C ILE A 282 -2.83 -0.53 1.34
N GLY A 283 -3.81 -1.31 1.77
CA GLY A 283 -3.66 -2.73 1.99
C GLY A 283 -5.00 -3.40 2.26
N TYR A 284 -5.04 -4.73 2.15
CA TYR A 284 -6.26 -5.49 2.35
C TYR A 284 -5.99 -6.90 2.87
N LYS A 285 -6.98 -7.46 3.55
CA LYS A 285 -7.02 -8.86 3.98
C LYS A 285 -8.14 -9.59 3.26
N ILE A 286 -8.01 -10.91 3.20
CA ILE A 286 -8.93 -11.77 2.48
C ILE A 286 -9.34 -12.92 3.36
N ARG A 287 -10.61 -13.33 3.24
CA ARG A 287 -11.14 -14.55 3.83
C ARG A 287 -11.78 -15.43 2.76
N THR A 288 -11.78 -16.73 3.00
CA THR A 288 -12.59 -17.68 2.23
C THR A 288 -14.07 -17.33 2.40
N LEU A 289 -14.83 -17.35 1.31
CA LEU A 289 -16.25 -17.01 1.34
C LEU A 289 -17.08 -18.07 2.08
N ARG A 290 -16.65 -19.35 2.02
CA ARG A 290 -17.42 -20.48 2.55
C ARG A 290 -17.42 -20.52 4.08
N ASP A 291 -16.27 -20.31 4.70
CA ASP A 291 -16.07 -20.52 6.14
C ASP A 291 -15.34 -19.38 6.85
N ASN A 292 -15.13 -18.24 6.18
CA ASN A 292 -14.54 -17.03 6.75
C ASN A 292 -13.12 -17.19 7.31
N LYS A 293 -12.37 -18.20 6.85
CA LYS A 293 -10.97 -18.37 7.24
C LYS A 293 -10.09 -17.32 6.56
N GLU A 294 -9.22 -16.71 7.34
CA GLU A 294 -8.24 -15.76 6.81
C GLU A 294 -7.24 -16.48 5.90
N VAL A 295 -7.06 -15.93 4.69
CA VAL A 295 -6.14 -16.45 3.68
C VAL A 295 -4.76 -15.85 3.92
N GLN A 296 -3.77 -16.70 4.22
CA GLN A 296 -2.38 -16.27 4.31
C GLN A 296 -1.78 -16.18 2.91
N VAL A 297 -1.34 -14.98 2.51
CA VAL A 297 -0.74 -14.76 1.20
C VAL A 297 0.77 -14.65 1.33
N ARG A 298 1.48 -15.40 0.48
CA ARG A 298 2.93 -15.35 0.38
C ARG A 298 3.33 -14.85 -0.98
N THR A 299 4.30 -13.95 -0.99
CA THR A 299 4.97 -13.51 -2.20
C THR A 299 6.45 -13.94 -2.18
N TYR A 300 7.13 -13.72 -3.31
CA TYR A 300 8.55 -13.96 -3.46
C TYR A 300 9.23 -12.73 -4.03
N TYR A 301 10.50 -12.53 -3.65
CA TYR A 301 11.36 -11.52 -4.22
C TYR A 301 12.80 -12.05 -4.36
N ILE A 302 13.58 -11.39 -5.19
CA ILE A 302 15.00 -11.71 -5.40
C ILE A 302 15.86 -10.75 -4.57
N GLU A 303 16.84 -11.30 -3.86
CA GLU A 303 17.87 -10.54 -3.14
C GLU A 303 19.24 -11.01 -3.59
N LYS A 304 20.16 -10.07 -3.87
CA LYS A 304 21.57 -10.41 -4.08
C LYS A 304 22.32 -10.18 -2.78
N THR A 305 22.98 -11.22 -2.28
CA THR A 305 23.87 -11.10 -1.13
C THR A 305 25.32 -11.13 -1.58
N SER A 306 26.10 -10.22 -1.01
CA SER A 306 27.56 -10.31 -1.01
C SER A 306 27.91 -11.52 -0.14
N GLY A 307 28.40 -12.59 -0.75
CA GLY A 307 28.78 -13.79 -0.01
C GLY A 307 29.95 -13.47 0.90
N ILE A 308 29.76 -13.65 2.20
CA ILE A 308 30.82 -13.96 3.15
C ILE A 308 30.45 -15.35 3.67
N GLU A 309 31.18 -16.36 3.23
CA GLU A 309 31.30 -17.61 3.99
C GLU A 309 32.31 -17.38 5.12
#